data_AF-A0A7J0FMY6-F1
#
_entry.id   AF-A0A7J0FMY6-F1
#
_cell.length_a   1.000
_cell.length_b   1.000
_cell.length_c   1.000
_cell.angle_alpha   90.00
_cell.angle_beta   90.00
_cell.angle_gamma   90.00
#
_symmetry.space_group_name_H-M   'P 1'
#
loop_
_entity.id
_entity.type
_entity.pdbx_description
1 polymer ?
#
loop_
_entity_poly.entity_id
_entity_poly.type
_entity_poly.pdbx_seq_one_letter_code
_entity_poly.pdbx_strand_id
1 'polypeptide(L)'
;MPKNPPTLKNSLSECLTKFYPLAGRVVNNRFVDCSDVGVPYVEAQAHCHLSEVVANPIPKEFNKFLPCDLDDIRDLPVLVQVTFFECGGVAVAVNLSHKVADAMSLLTFVNGWAATARGETNVPPPQFEGAEFFPPIDTTGFRSNTGIVKDNIVTKRFVFTASNIAALRDKFSDTTFGEFPRHPSRIEALSSFIWARFVTAIKAQGRAQQDLLSASHEKRNTKTEWRLCHQTSGRPDFGWGKPLRAGSASLTFKNLVVFMDAPSGGGIEAWVNLKKEDMEKFEMDNELLGFVSTSPNEK
;
A
#
# COMPACT_ATOMS: atom_id res chain seq x y z
N MET A 1 -12.23 -21.63 -29.40
CA MET A 1 -11.31 -20.71 -28.69
C MET A 1 -11.81 -19.30 -28.93
N PRO A 2 -12.10 -18.48 -27.90
CA PRO A 2 -12.50 -17.10 -28.14
C PRO A 2 -11.34 -16.35 -28.80
N LYS A 3 -11.68 -15.47 -29.74
CA LYS A 3 -10.76 -14.66 -30.54
C LYS A 3 -9.82 -13.89 -29.61
N ASN A 4 -8.51 -13.99 -29.87
CA ASN A 4 -7.40 -13.50 -29.04
C ASN A 4 -7.75 -12.29 -28.14
N PRO A 5 -7.63 -12.40 -26.80
CA PRO A 5 -7.68 -11.21 -25.95
C PRO A 5 -6.60 -10.23 -26.40
N PRO A 6 -6.81 -8.90 -26.33
CA PRO A 6 -5.70 -7.98 -26.49
C PRO A 6 -4.62 -8.37 -25.46
N THR A 7 -3.38 -8.54 -25.92
CA THR A 7 -2.26 -8.79 -25.01
C THR A 7 -2.23 -7.67 -23.96
N LEU A 8 -1.89 -7.98 -22.70
CA LEU A 8 -1.80 -6.98 -21.62
C LEU A 8 -0.97 -5.75 -22.04
N LYS A 9 0.05 -5.96 -22.87
CA LYS A 9 0.87 -4.91 -23.49
C LYS A 9 0.08 -4.01 -24.45
N ASN A 10 -0.76 -4.57 -25.32
CA ASN A 10 -1.56 -3.78 -26.27
C ASN A 10 -2.63 -2.96 -25.54
N SER A 11 -3.34 -3.58 -24.59
CA SER A 11 -4.33 -2.85 -23.79
C SER A 11 -3.70 -1.79 -22.89
N LEU A 12 -2.46 -2.00 -22.43
CA LEU A 12 -1.69 -0.98 -21.71
C LEU A 12 -1.39 0.20 -22.64
N SER A 13 -0.90 -0.07 -23.85
CA SER A 13 -0.61 0.97 -24.85
C SER A 13 -1.85 1.80 -25.17
N GLU A 14 -3.01 1.16 -25.34
CA GLU A 14 -4.27 1.86 -25.57
C GLU A 14 -4.71 2.65 -24.34
N CYS A 15 -4.61 2.08 -23.14
CA CYS A 15 -4.95 2.76 -21.88
C CYS A 15 -4.10 4.03 -21.67
N LEU A 16 -2.81 3.96 -22.00
CA LEU A 16 -1.89 5.09 -21.88
C LEU A 16 -2.26 6.28 -22.76
N THR A 17 -3.10 6.12 -23.80
CA THR A 17 -3.62 7.28 -24.54
C THR A 17 -4.50 8.18 -23.65
N LYS A 18 -5.20 7.59 -22.67
CA LYS A 18 -6.00 8.31 -21.67
C LYS A 18 -5.13 8.70 -20.47
N PHE A 19 -4.17 7.87 -20.09
CA PHE A 19 -3.23 8.10 -18.99
C PHE A 19 -1.86 8.60 -19.49
N TYR A 20 -1.86 9.51 -20.46
CA TYR A 20 -0.67 9.92 -21.19
C TYR A 20 0.50 10.43 -20.33
N PRO A 21 0.30 11.12 -19.18
CA PRO A 21 1.44 11.52 -18.35
C PRO A 21 2.26 10.33 -17.84
N LEU A 22 1.64 9.15 -17.70
CA LEU A 22 2.35 7.96 -17.23
C LEU A 22 3.38 7.44 -18.24
N ALA A 23 3.25 7.78 -19.53
CA ALA A 23 4.22 7.47 -20.58
C ALA A 23 5.37 8.50 -20.68
N GLY A 24 5.32 9.58 -19.89
CA GLY A 24 6.31 10.65 -19.86
C GLY A 24 7.48 10.39 -18.90
N ARG A 25 8.15 11.48 -18.47
CA ARG A 25 9.24 11.45 -17.47
C ARG A 25 9.06 12.53 -16.41
N VAL A 26 9.33 12.18 -15.15
CA VAL A 26 9.34 13.12 -14.02
C VAL A 26 10.63 13.94 -14.07
N VAL A 27 10.49 15.25 -14.33
CA VAL A 27 11.62 16.17 -14.45
C VAL A 27 11.79 16.96 -13.16
N ASN A 28 13.00 16.91 -12.60
CA ASN A 28 13.41 17.68 -11.42
C ASN A 28 12.47 17.58 -10.20
N ASN A 29 11.70 16.49 -10.07
CA ASN A 29 10.64 16.31 -9.07
C ASN A 29 9.57 17.43 -9.07
N ARG A 30 9.34 18.09 -10.21
CA ARG A 30 8.44 19.25 -10.31
C ARG A 30 7.24 18.99 -11.20
N PHE A 31 7.49 18.43 -12.38
CA PHE A 31 6.45 18.18 -13.37
C PHE A 31 6.76 16.91 -14.15
N VAL A 32 5.78 16.45 -14.90
CA VAL A 32 5.93 15.35 -15.84
C VAL A 32 6.06 15.94 -17.24
N ASP A 33 7.17 15.65 -17.90
CA ASP A 33 7.33 15.87 -19.34
C ASP A 33 6.60 14.75 -20.09
N CYS A 34 5.47 15.06 -20.71
CA CYS A 34 4.63 14.12 -21.47
C CYS A 34 5.24 13.83 -22.85
N SER A 35 6.46 13.30 -22.86
CA SER A 35 7.26 13.08 -24.07
C SER A 35 7.00 11.74 -24.77
N ASP A 36 6.01 10.97 -24.32
CA ASP A 36 5.60 9.67 -24.88
C ASP A 36 6.74 8.66 -25.08
N VAL A 37 7.81 8.77 -24.29
CA VAL A 37 8.95 7.82 -24.31
C VAL A 37 8.48 6.40 -23.94
N GLY A 38 7.35 6.29 -23.24
CA GLY A 38 6.67 5.03 -22.95
C GLY A 38 7.00 4.47 -21.57
N VAL A 39 6.31 3.38 -21.26
CA VAL A 39 6.35 2.68 -19.97
C VAL A 39 7.21 1.42 -20.08
N PRO A 40 8.20 1.20 -19.20
CA PRO A 40 8.87 -0.08 -19.08
C PRO A 40 7.86 -1.19 -18.74
N TYR A 41 7.79 -2.18 -19.62
CA TYR A 41 6.93 -3.35 -19.48
C TYR A 41 7.81 -4.61 -19.54
N VAL A 42 7.89 -5.33 -18.43
CA VAL A 42 8.72 -6.52 -18.27
C VAL A 42 7.83 -7.76 -18.21
N GLU A 43 8.20 -8.81 -18.94
CA GLU A 43 7.62 -10.14 -18.79
C GLU A 43 8.62 -11.05 -18.09
N ALA A 44 8.14 -11.81 -17.11
CA ALA A 44 8.94 -12.74 -16.33
C ALA A 44 8.22 -14.09 -16.18
N GLN A 45 8.97 -15.12 -15.84
CA GLN A 45 8.43 -16.45 -15.56
C GLN A 45 8.84 -16.91 -14.15
N ALA A 46 7.87 -17.39 -13.39
CA ALA A 46 8.06 -18.00 -12.08
C ALA A 46 7.94 -19.52 -12.19
N HIS A 47 8.99 -20.23 -11.77
CA HIS A 47 9.06 -21.69 -11.73
C HIS A 47 8.40 -22.26 -10.47
N CYS A 48 7.16 -21.86 -10.22
CA CYS A 48 6.32 -22.37 -9.13
C CYS A 48 4.85 -22.17 -9.47
N HIS A 49 3.95 -22.72 -8.65
CA HIS A 49 2.52 -22.47 -8.77
C HIS A 49 2.12 -21.15 -8.09
N LEU A 50 1.16 -20.41 -8.67
CA LEU A 50 0.63 -19.18 -8.06
C LEU A 50 0.05 -19.43 -6.67
N SER A 51 -0.52 -20.62 -6.43
CA SER A 51 -1.06 -21.03 -5.13
C SER A 51 -0.03 -20.98 -4.01
N GLU A 52 1.24 -21.27 -4.30
CA GLU A 52 2.32 -21.25 -3.32
C GLU A 52 2.61 -19.82 -2.83
N VAL A 53 2.48 -18.84 -3.72
CA VAL A 53 2.72 -17.42 -3.41
C VAL A 53 1.56 -16.79 -2.64
N VAL A 54 0.32 -17.12 -3.01
CA VAL A 54 -0.89 -16.47 -2.47
C VAL A 54 -1.41 -17.10 -1.18
N ALA A 55 -1.05 -18.36 -0.89
CA ALA A 55 -1.53 -19.09 0.29
C ALA A 55 -1.01 -18.50 1.60
N ASN A 56 0.28 -18.14 1.65
CA ASN A 56 0.88 -17.46 2.80
C ASN A 56 1.83 -16.36 2.33
N PRO A 57 1.31 -15.17 2.00
CA PRO A 57 2.13 -14.13 1.40
C PRO A 57 3.17 -13.63 2.40
N ILE A 58 4.43 -13.72 1.98
CA ILE A 58 5.58 -13.15 2.67
C ILE A 58 5.89 -11.81 2.02
N PRO A 59 5.80 -10.68 2.75
CA PRO A 59 5.92 -9.36 2.15
C PRO A 59 7.17 -9.12 1.28
N LYS A 60 8.31 -9.65 1.71
CA LYS A 60 9.58 -9.49 1.00
C LYS A 60 9.61 -10.23 -0.34
N GLU A 61 8.88 -11.33 -0.47
CA GLU A 61 8.81 -12.11 -1.72
C GLU A 61 8.09 -11.34 -2.82
N PHE A 62 7.20 -10.41 -2.47
CA PHE A 62 6.47 -9.61 -3.45
C PHE A 62 7.38 -8.64 -4.21
N ASN A 63 8.55 -8.31 -3.66
CA ASN A 63 9.55 -7.51 -4.35
C ASN A 63 10.10 -8.21 -5.60
N LYS A 64 10.04 -9.55 -5.69
CA LYS A 64 10.47 -10.31 -6.87
C LYS A 64 9.56 -10.09 -8.09
N PHE A 65 8.34 -9.60 -7.87
CA PHE A 65 7.42 -9.26 -8.96
C PHE A 65 7.60 -7.83 -9.46
N LEU A 66 8.53 -7.05 -8.89
CA LEU A 66 8.84 -5.70 -9.35
C LEU A 66 10.07 -5.73 -10.27
N PRO A 67 10.09 -4.90 -11.33
CA PRO A 67 11.19 -4.87 -12.29
C PRO A 67 12.45 -4.15 -11.74
N CYS A 68 12.30 -3.41 -10.64
CA CYS A 68 13.37 -2.72 -9.95
C CYS A 68 13.07 -2.62 -8.45
N ASP A 69 14.09 -2.31 -7.66
CA ASP A 69 13.90 -1.96 -6.26
C ASP A 69 13.03 -0.70 -6.16
N LEU A 70 12.15 -0.66 -5.15
CA LEU A 70 11.21 0.44 -4.91
C LEU A 70 11.89 1.81 -4.75
N ASP A 71 13.17 1.80 -4.39
CA ASP A 71 13.99 3.00 -4.17
C ASP A 71 14.76 3.46 -5.43
N ASP A 72 14.78 2.66 -6.50
CA ASP A 72 15.45 2.95 -7.77
C ASP A 72 14.49 3.54 -8.84
N ILE A 73 13.34 4.07 -8.42
CA ILE A 73 12.41 4.71 -9.37
C ILE A 73 12.93 6.13 -9.64
N ARG A 74 13.59 6.25 -10.79
CA ARG A 74 14.24 7.45 -11.35
C ARG A 74 13.21 8.54 -11.69
N ASP A 75 13.22 8.93 -12.95
CA ASP A 75 12.31 9.83 -13.66
C ASP A 75 11.09 9.09 -14.25
N LEU A 76 10.86 7.82 -13.89
CA LEU A 76 9.75 7.02 -14.44
C LEU A 76 8.46 7.20 -13.63
N PRO A 77 7.33 7.62 -14.26
CA PRO A 77 6.04 7.70 -13.57
C PRO A 77 5.48 6.33 -13.19
N VAL A 78 5.59 5.33 -14.08
CA VAL A 78 5.09 3.97 -13.85
C VAL A 78 6.00 2.93 -14.51
N LEU A 79 6.09 1.75 -13.90
CA LEU A 79 6.67 0.55 -14.46
C LEU A 79 5.71 -0.62 -14.25
N VAL A 80 5.70 -1.55 -15.20
CA VAL A 80 4.83 -2.72 -15.16
C VAL A 80 5.67 -3.98 -15.31
N GLN A 81 5.39 -4.99 -14.49
CA GLN A 81 5.88 -6.34 -14.68
C GLN A 81 4.71 -7.33 -14.69
N VAL A 82 4.72 -8.23 -15.66
CA VAL A 82 3.79 -9.35 -15.76
C VAL A 82 4.58 -10.64 -15.57
N THR A 83 4.24 -11.41 -14.54
CA THR A 83 4.91 -12.68 -14.23
C THR A 83 3.97 -13.84 -14.43
N PHE A 84 4.36 -14.79 -15.28
CA PHE A 84 3.62 -16.00 -15.59
C PHE A 84 4.10 -17.17 -14.72
N PHE A 85 3.16 -17.95 -14.21
CA PHE A 85 3.42 -19.14 -13.38
C PHE A 85 3.20 -20.42 -14.18
N GLU A 86 3.83 -21.52 -13.77
CA GLU A 86 3.73 -22.82 -14.46
C GLU A 86 2.29 -23.35 -14.53
N CYS A 87 1.46 -23.00 -13.54
CA CYS A 87 0.05 -23.35 -13.50
C CYS A 87 -0.86 -22.49 -14.39
N GLY A 88 -0.29 -21.60 -15.22
CA GLY A 88 -1.03 -20.61 -16.03
C GLY A 88 -1.53 -19.40 -15.23
N GLY A 89 -1.17 -19.30 -13.95
CA GLY A 89 -1.46 -18.12 -13.13
C GLY A 89 -0.64 -16.91 -13.58
N VAL A 90 -1.12 -15.71 -13.26
CA VAL A 90 -0.47 -14.45 -13.64
C VAL A 90 -0.43 -13.50 -12.44
N ALA A 91 0.73 -12.90 -12.20
CA ALA A 91 0.88 -11.73 -11.33
C ALA A 91 1.13 -10.49 -12.19
N VAL A 92 0.34 -9.43 -11.96
CA VAL A 92 0.54 -8.11 -12.57
C VAL A 92 0.99 -7.17 -11.47
N ALA A 93 2.22 -6.69 -11.57
CA ALA A 93 2.79 -5.74 -10.64
C ALA A 93 2.92 -4.37 -11.30
N VAL A 94 2.45 -3.35 -10.61
CA VAL A 94 2.50 -1.95 -11.06
C VAL A 94 3.28 -1.16 -10.03
N ASN A 95 4.40 -0.59 -10.46
CA ASN A 95 5.22 0.28 -9.64
C ASN A 95 4.99 1.73 -10.10
N LEU A 96 4.32 2.52 -9.27
CA LEU A 96 3.94 3.89 -9.57
C LEU A 96 4.71 4.86 -8.68
N SER A 97 5.30 5.89 -9.28
CA SER A 97 5.99 6.94 -8.54
C SER A 97 5.01 7.73 -7.67
N HIS A 98 5.25 7.70 -6.36
CA HIS A 98 4.43 8.43 -5.38
C HIS A 98 4.52 9.97 -5.53
N LYS A 99 5.44 10.47 -6.38
CA LYS A 99 5.53 11.89 -6.76
C LYS A 99 4.41 12.29 -7.74
N VAL A 100 3.88 11.33 -8.49
CA VAL A 100 2.92 11.56 -9.59
C VAL A 100 1.50 11.23 -9.15
N ALA A 101 1.33 10.20 -8.32
CA ALA A 101 0.00 9.74 -7.95
C ALA A 101 -0.01 9.04 -6.58
N ASP A 102 -1.17 9.05 -5.94
CA ASP A 102 -1.45 8.32 -4.70
C ASP A 102 -2.04 6.92 -4.99
N ALA A 103 -2.36 6.18 -3.93
CA ALA A 103 -2.91 4.83 -4.05
C ALA A 103 -4.27 4.78 -4.76
N MET A 104 -5.12 5.81 -4.60
CA MET A 104 -6.40 5.87 -5.30
C MET A 104 -6.21 6.10 -6.79
N SER A 105 -5.26 6.97 -7.15
CA SER A 105 -4.88 7.24 -8.54
C SER A 105 -4.28 6.00 -9.21
N LEU A 106 -3.49 5.21 -8.47
CA LEU A 106 -3.03 3.88 -8.93
C LEU A 106 -4.20 2.95 -9.23
N LEU A 107 -5.19 2.84 -8.34
CA LEU A 107 -6.35 1.99 -8.55
C LEU A 107 -7.20 2.47 -9.74
N THR A 108 -7.34 3.78 -9.93
CA THR A 108 -7.99 4.36 -11.11
C THR A 108 -7.27 3.94 -12.40
N PHE A 109 -5.95 4.01 -12.42
CA PHE A 109 -5.14 3.57 -13.56
C PHE A 109 -5.33 2.07 -13.84
N VAL A 110 -5.17 1.21 -12.83
CA VAL A 110 -5.27 -0.25 -13.02
C VAL A 110 -6.68 -0.68 -13.42
N ASN A 111 -7.72 -0.04 -12.86
CA ASN A 111 -9.11 -0.30 -13.26
C ASN A 111 -9.38 0.19 -14.69
N GLY A 112 -8.86 1.36 -15.06
CA GLY A 112 -8.92 1.88 -16.43
C GLY A 112 -8.22 0.95 -17.41
N TRP A 113 -7.04 0.44 -17.07
CA TRP A 113 -6.30 -0.52 -17.89
C TRP A 113 -7.04 -1.84 -18.04
N ALA A 114 -7.57 -2.39 -16.94
CA ALA A 114 -8.36 -3.61 -16.97
C ALA A 114 -9.63 -3.45 -17.84
N ALA A 115 -10.31 -2.30 -17.76
CA ALA A 115 -11.48 -2.01 -18.57
C ALA A 115 -11.13 -1.85 -20.05
N THR A 116 -10.01 -1.18 -20.39
CA THR A 116 -9.48 -1.14 -21.76
C THR A 116 -9.17 -2.55 -22.28
N ALA A 117 -8.59 -3.43 -21.46
CA ALA A 117 -8.33 -4.82 -21.86
C ALA A 117 -9.61 -5.61 -22.18
N ARG A 118 -10.74 -5.25 -21.55
CA ARG A 118 -12.07 -5.81 -21.85
C ARG A 118 -12.78 -5.12 -23.04
N GLY A 119 -12.19 -4.08 -23.62
CA GLY A 119 -12.80 -3.28 -24.67
C GLY A 119 -13.94 -2.37 -24.18
N GLU A 120 -13.96 -2.03 -22.89
CA GLU A 120 -14.98 -1.14 -22.33
C GLU A 120 -14.71 0.32 -22.71
N THR A 121 -15.73 0.99 -23.23
CA THR A 121 -15.64 2.38 -23.70
C THR A 121 -16.17 3.41 -22.70
N ASN A 122 -16.99 2.98 -21.73
CA ASN A 122 -17.70 3.86 -20.79
C ASN A 122 -16.92 4.17 -19.49
N VAL A 123 -15.60 4.07 -19.52
CA VAL A 123 -14.76 4.39 -18.35
C VAL A 123 -14.53 5.90 -18.32
N PRO A 124 -14.85 6.59 -17.21
CA PRO A 124 -14.55 8.01 -17.07
C PRO A 124 -13.05 8.28 -17.32
N PRO A 125 -12.71 9.33 -18.08
CA PRO A 125 -11.31 9.67 -18.30
C PRO A 125 -10.66 10.13 -16.99
N PRO A 126 -9.35 9.88 -16.79
CA PRO A 126 -8.61 10.50 -15.69
C PRO A 126 -8.55 12.02 -15.87
N GLN A 127 -8.44 12.74 -14.76
CA GLN A 127 -8.27 14.19 -14.71
C GLN A 127 -6.84 14.51 -14.29
N PHE A 128 -6.21 15.46 -14.98
CA PHE A 128 -4.81 15.86 -14.76
C PHE A 128 -4.65 17.36 -14.45
N GLU A 129 -5.75 18.07 -14.23
CA GLU A 129 -5.81 19.50 -13.95
C GLU A 129 -5.48 19.84 -12.48
N GLY A 130 -4.77 18.96 -11.77
CA GLY A 130 -4.46 19.14 -10.35
C GLY A 130 -3.71 20.45 -10.04
N ALA A 131 -2.88 20.92 -10.96
CA ALA A 131 -2.15 22.19 -10.83
C ALA A 131 -3.06 23.43 -10.93
N GLU A 132 -4.26 23.33 -11.52
CA GLU A 132 -5.23 24.44 -11.55
C GLU A 132 -5.88 24.64 -10.19
N PHE A 133 -6.18 23.54 -9.48
CA PHE A 133 -6.75 23.56 -8.13
C PHE A 133 -5.69 23.81 -7.06
N PHE A 134 -4.47 23.30 -7.26
CA PHE A 134 -3.36 23.40 -6.33
C PHE A 134 -2.10 23.86 -7.07
N PRO A 135 -1.96 25.18 -7.36
CA PRO A 135 -0.81 25.70 -8.07
C PRO A 135 0.51 25.33 -7.40
N PRO A 136 1.50 24.84 -8.16
CA PRO A 136 2.79 24.45 -7.59
C PRO A 136 3.52 25.68 -7.06
N ILE A 137 4.07 25.56 -5.86
CA ILE A 137 4.98 26.56 -5.27
C ILE A 137 6.43 26.11 -5.45
N ASP A 138 7.36 27.07 -5.41
CA ASP A 138 8.77 26.73 -5.46
C ASP A 138 9.17 25.96 -4.18
N THR A 139 9.62 24.73 -4.39
CA THR A 139 10.06 23.81 -3.34
C THR A 139 11.58 23.69 -3.31
N THR A 140 12.33 24.63 -3.91
CA THR A 140 13.80 24.69 -3.76
C THR A 140 14.21 24.55 -2.30
N GLY A 141 15.08 23.58 -2.02
CA GLY A 141 15.56 23.30 -0.66
C GLY A 141 14.69 22.30 0.12
N PHE A 142 13.45 22.01 -0.30
CA PHE A 142 12.66 20.94 0.28
C PHE A 142 13.21 19.58 -0.18
N ARG A 143 13.75 18.83 0.78
CA ARG A 143 14.25 17.48 0.56
C ARG A 143 13.17 16.49 0.99
N SER A 144 12.43 15.95 0.01
CA SER A 144 11.32 15.01 0.25
C SER A 144 11.72 13.70 0.95
N ASN A 145 13.02 13.38 0.98
CA ASN A 145 13.57 12.23 1.69
C ASN A 145 14.01 12.52 3.14
N THR A 146 13.89 13.76 3.62
CA THR A 146 14.33 14.13 4.97
C THR A 146 13.48 13.42 6.01
N GLY A 147 14.13 12.72 6.95
CA GLY A 147 13.46 11.99 8.03
C GLY A 147 13.00 10.57 7.64
N ILE A 148 13.16 10.16 6.37
CA ILE A 148 12.90 8.78 5.95
C ILE A 148 14.07 7.90 6.41
N VAL A 149 13.80 7.00 7.35
CA VAL A 149 14.75 5.97 7.80
C VAL A 149 14.43 4.65 7.11
N LYS A 150 15.44 4.08 6.44
CA LYS A 150 15.32 2.80 5.70
C LYS A 150 16.22 1.69 6.23
N ASP A 151 17.16 2.03 7.11
CA ASP A 151 18.14 1.07 7.62
C ASP A 151 17.50 0.03 8.54
N ASN A 152 17.80 -1.24 8.27
CA ASN A 152 17.41 -2.39 9.08
C ASN A 152 15.88 -2.47 9.34
N ILE A 153 15.08 -2.09 8.35
CA ILE A 153 13.62 -2.19 8.39
C ILE A 153 13.17 -3.58 7.92
N VAL A 154 12.25 -4.17 8.67
CA VAL A 154 11.58 -5.42 8.35
C VAL A 154 10.09 -5.20 8.20
N THR A 155 9.48 -5.87 7.22
CA THR A 155 8.03 -5.90 7.04
C THR A 155 7.46 -7.20 7.57
N LYS A 156 6.46 -7.12 8.45
CA LYS A 156 5.67 -8.26 8.91
C LYS A 156 4.19 -8.04 8.60
N ARG A 157 3.49 -9.14 8.32
CA ARG A 157 2.06 -9.15 8.02
C ARG A 157 1.30 -9.71 9.21
N PHE A 158 0.36 -8.93 9.73
CA PHE A 158 -0.53 -9.29 10.83
C PHE A 158 -1.96 -9.36 10.30
N VAL A 159 -2.64 -10.48 10.52
CA VAL A 159 -4.01 -10.69 10.02
C VAL A 159 -5.00 -10.47 11.15
N PHE A 160 -5.98 -9.60 10.94
CA PHE A 160 -7.07 -9.36 11.86
C PHE A 160 -8.37 -9.87 11.21
N THR A 161 -9.01 -10.85 11.84
CA THR A 161 -10.28 -11.40 11.36
C THR A 161 -11.39 -10.37 11.49
N ALA A 162 -12.52 -10.59 10.79
CA ALA A 162 -13.69 -9.73 10.90
C ALA A 162 -14.20 -9.65 12.36
N SER A 163 -14.18 -10.76 13.10
CA SER A 163 -14.57 -10.81 14.51
C SER A 163 -13.62 -10.01 15.41
N ASN A 164 -12.31 -10.12 15.20
CA ASN A 164 -11.31 -9.36 15.97
C ASN A 164 -11.47 -7.85 15.73
N ILE A 165 -11.73 -7.44 14.49
CA ILE A 165 -11.99 -6.04 14.16
C ILE A 165 -13.30 -5.56 14.78
N ALA A 166 -14.36 -6.38 14.76
CA ALA A 166 -15.62 -6.04 15.41
C ALA A 166 -15.43 -5.82 16.92
N ALA A 167 -14.72 -6.74 17.59
CA ALA A 167 -14.38 -6.61 19.00
C ALA A 167 -13.55 -5.34 19.31
N LEU A 168 -12.60 -4.97 18.43
CA LEU A 168 -11.88 -3.69 18.57
C LEU A 168 -12.81 -2.49 18.43
N ARG A 169 -13.75 -2.52 17.48
CA ARG A 169 -14.72 -1.44 17.31
C ARG A 169 -15.63 -1.29 18.52
N ASP A 170 -16.07 -2.40 19.11
CA ASP A 170 -16.87 -2.39 20.33
C ASP A 170 -16.06 -1.85 21.51
N LYS A 171 -14.80 -2.27 21.66
CA LYS A 171 -13.87 -1.80 22.70
C LYS A 171 -13.62 -0.29 22.65
N PHE A 172 -13.58 0.30 21.45
CA PHE A 172 -13.36 1.74 21.25
C PHE A 172 -14.65 2.52 20.99
N SER A 173 -15.81 1.90 21.16
CA SER A 173 -17.09 2.62 21.06
C SER A 173 -17.24 3.53 22.27
N ASP A 174 -17.42 4.82 22.02
CA ASP A 174 -17.62 5.81 23.07
C ASP A 174 -19.12 5.93 23.37
N THR A 175 -19.52 5.49 24.56
CA THR A 175 -20.89 5.64 25.08
C THR A 175 -21.05 6.87 25.98
N THR A 176 -19.98 7.64 26.19
CA THR A 176 -19.90 8.71 27.20
C THR A 176 -20.20 10.12 26.67
N PHE A 177 -20.17 10.35 25.35
CA PHE A 177 -20.67 11.58 24.72
C PHE A 177 -22.08 11.33 24.16
N GLY A 178 -23.10 11.98 24.75
CA GLY A 178 -24.52 11.61 24.68
C GLY A 178 -25.21 11.56 23.31
N GLU A 179 -26.47 11.08 23.34
CA GLU A 179 -27.50 10.86 22.30
C GLU A 179 -27.11 10.17 20.97
N PHE A 180 -25.85 10.19 20.54
CA PHE A 180 -25.39 9.55 19.31
C PHE A 180 -24.12 8.72 19.56
N PRO A 181 -24.26 7.42 19.89
CA PRO A 181 -23.12 6.51 20.04
C PRO A 181 -22.24 6.55 18.80
N ARG A 182 -20.97 6.92 18.95
CA ARG A 182 -20.02 6.93 17.83
C ARG A 182 -19.29 5.60 17.76
N HIS A 183 -19.65 4.79 16.77
CA HIS A 183 -18.94 3.56 16.46
C HIS A 183 -17.78 3.86 15.50
N PRO A 184 -16.51 3.59 15.89
CA PRO A 184 -15.39 3.78 14.99
C PRO A 184 -15.50 2.87 13.77
N SER A 185 -15.00 3.34 12.64
CA SER A 185 -14.80 2.51 11.45
C SER A 185 -13.79 1.39 11.74
N ARG A 186 -13.78 0.36 10.88
CA ARG A 186 -12.81 -0.75 10.96
C ARG A 186 -11.36 -0.23 11.00
N ILE A 187 -11.07 0.80 10.19
CA ILE A 187 -9.73 1.38 10.07
C ILE A 187 -9.39 2.26 11.27
N GLU A 188 -10.30 3.09 11.77
CA GLU A 188 -10.08 3.89 12.97
C GLU A 188 -9.79 3.02 14.20
N ALA A 189 -10.59 1.98 14.42
CA ALA A 189 -10.42 1.06 15.54
C ALA A 189 -9.08 0.31 15.45
N LEU A 190 -8.76 -0.26 14.28
CA LEU A 190 -7.53 -1.03 14.10
C LEU A 190 -6.27 -0.15 14.13
N SER A 191 -6.29 1.03 13.50
CA SER A 191 -5.16 1.95 13.55
C SER A 191 -4.88 2.44 14.97
N SER A 192 -5.93 2.78 15.73
CA SER A 192 -5.81 3.18 17.14
C SER A 192 -5.25 2.05 17.99
N PHE A 193 -5.71 0.82 17.76
CA PHE A 193 -5.20 -0.37 18.44
C PHE A 193 -3.70 -0.58 18.17
N ILE A 194 -3.29 -0.65 16.89
CA ILE A 194 -1.91 -0.89 16.49
C ILE A 194 -1.00 0.23 17.01
N TRP A 195 -1.43 1.48 16.92
CA TRP A 195 -0.68 2.62 17.46
C TRP A 195 -0.50 2.49 18.98
N ALA A 196 -1.55 2.16 19.73
CA ALA A 196 -1.46 1.94 21.17
C ALA A 196 -0.47 0.81 21.51
N ARG A 197 -0.52 -0.30 20.77
CA ARG A 197 0.42 -1.43 20.95
C ARG A 197 1.86 -1.04 20.65
N PHE A 198 2.07 -0.32 19.55
CA PHE A 198 3.39 0.19 19.18
C PHE A 198 3.96 1.12 20.26
N VAL A 199 3.15 2.08 20.72
CA VAL A 199 3.54 3.01 21.77
C VAL A 199 3.92 2.26 23.04
N THR A 200 3.16 1.23 23.44
CA THR A 200 3.47 0.41 24.61
C THR A 200 4.75 -0.40 24.42
N ALA A 201 4.88 -1.13 23.31
CA ALA A 201 6.03 -1.99 23.01
C ALA A 201 7.36 -1.21 22.93
N ILE A 202 7.31 0.07 22.52
CA ILE A 202 8.52 0.87 22.26
C ILE A 202 8.77 1.93 23.34
N LYS A 203 7.73 2.52 23.97
CA LYS A 203 7.92 3.44 25.10
C LYS A 203 8.19 2.75 26.44
N ALA A 204 8.18 1.42 26.51
CA ALA A 204 8.64 0.69 27.70
C ALA A 204 10.10 1.04 28.11
N GLN A 205 10.88 1.71 27.25
CA GLN A 205 12.21 2.25 27.58
C GLN A 205 12.24 3.74 27.98
N GLY A 206 11.14 4.49 27.91
CA GLY A 206 11.13 5.92 28.25
C GLY A 206 11.12 6.24 29.74
N ARG A 207 10.79 5.28 30.61
CA ARG A 207 10.65 5.52 32.06
C ARG A 207 11.98 5.72 32.80
N ALA A 208 13.12 5.33 32.21
CA ALA A 208 14.44 5.69 32.76
C ALA A 208 14.90 7.11 32.34
N GLN A 209 14.18 7.76 31.42
CA GLN A 209 14.45 9.13 30.94
C GLN A 209 13.30 10.10 31.29
N GLN A 210 12.41 9.73 32.21
CA GLN A 210 11.28 10.58 32.62
C GLN A 210 11.55 11.41 33.87
N ASP A 211 12.65 11.17 34.59
CA ASP A 211 13.04 11.96 35.77
C ASP A 211 13.91 13.19 35.46
N LEU A 212 14.18 13.50 34.18
CA LEU A 212 14.98 14.66 33.76
C LEU A 212 14.25 15.66 32.85
N LEU A 213 12.94 15.51 32.64
CA LEU A 213 12.13 16.42 31.79
C LEU A 213 10.91 16.99 32.53
N SER A 214 11.01 17.16 33.84
CA SER A 214 10.18 18.08 34.63
C SER A 214 10.76 19.50 34.60
N ALA A 215 11.17 19.99 33.43
CA ALA A 215 11.51 21.40 33.23
C ALA A 215 11.45 21.73 31.74
N SER A 216 10.82 22.84 31.42
CA SER A 216 10.60 23.44 30.10
C SER A 216 9.44 22.86 29.26
N HIS A 217 8.38 23.67 29.22
CA HIS A 217 7.45 23.79 28.09
C HIS A 217 8.19 23.75 26.74
N GLU A 218 7.45 23.40 25.68
CA GLU A 218 7.83 23.55 24.26
C GLU A 218 8.38 22.30 23.54
N LYS A 219 7.63 21.19 23.43
CA LYS A 219 7.77 20.25 22.28
C LYS A 219 6.43 19.65 21.83
N ARG A 220 5.72 20.38 20.98
CA ARG A 220 4.59 19.88 20.16
C ARG A 220 5.02 19.19 18.85
N ASN A 221 6.32 18.94 18.63
CA ASN A 221 6.89 18.53 17.34
C ASN A 221 7.75 17.25 17.37
N THR A 222 7.28 16.19 18.02
CA THR A 222 7.70 14.81 17.69
C THR A 222 6.48 13.94 17.49
N LYS A 223 5.62 14.31 16.53
CA LYS A 223 4.72 13.33 15.91
C LYS A 223 5.62 12.45 15.04
N THR A 224 5.95 11.25 15.53
CA THR A 224 6.35 10.15 14.67
C THR A 224 5.26 10.04 13.60
N GLU A 225 5.58 10.38 12.36
CA GLU A 225 4.61 10.47 11.28
C GLU A 225 4.19 9.04 10.86
N TRP A 226 3.04 8.60 11.34
CA TRP A 226 2.45 7.31 10.94
C TRP A 226 1.74 7.50 9.61
N ARG A 227 2.15 6.72 8.62
CA ARG A 227 1.50 6.71 7.32
C ARG A 227 0.57 5.50 7.29
N LEU A 228 -0.73 5.79 7.25
CA LEU A 228 -1.78 4.79 7.09
C LEU A 228 -2.24 4.84 5.64
N CYS A 229 -2.06 3.75 4.91
CA CYS A 229 -2.59 3.59 3.57
C CYS A 229 -3.69 2.53 3.61
N HIS A 230 -4.94 2.94 3.33
CA HIS A 230 -6.05 2.02 3.15
C HIS A 230 -6.36 1.92 1.67
N GLN A 231 -6.22 0.72 1.12
CA GLN A 231 -6.57 0.45 -0.28
C GLN A 231 -7.88 -0.33 -0.31
N THR A 232 -8.99 0.38 -0.50
CA THR A 232 -10.28 -0.23 -0.87
C THR A 232 -10.77 0.40 -2.15
N SER A 233 -10.82 -0.36 -3.23
CA SER A 233 -11.76 -0.18 -4.34
C SER A 233 -11.45 -1.15 -5.47
N GLY A 234 -12.50 -1.58 -6.19
CA GLY A 234 -12.50 -2.26 -7.50
C GLY A 234 -11.44 -3.34 -7.69
N ARG A 235 -11.83 -4.63 -7.61
CA ARG A 235 -10.92 -5.72 -8.01
C ARG A 235 -10.78 -5.69 -9.55
N PRO A 236 -9.64 -5.28 -10.13
CA PRO A 236 -9.50 -5.14 -11.57
C PRO A 236 -9.63 -6.51 -12.24
N ASP A 237 -10.42 -6.59 -13.31
CA ASP A 237 -10.62 -7.83 -14.07
C ASP A 237 -10.16 -7.63 -15.51
N PHE A 238 -9.04 -8.22 -15.94
CA PHE A 238 -8.57 -8.00 -17.31
C PHE A 238 -9.33 -8.83 -18.37
N GLY A 239 -10.45 -9.47 -18.01
CA GLY A 239 -11.29 -10.31 -18.89
C GLY A 239 -11.19 -11.81 -18.58
N TRP A 240 -10.36 -12.19 -17.60
CA TRP A 240 -10.11 -13.56 -17.16
C TRP A 240 -10.44 -13.79 -15.68
N GLY A 241 -11.16 -12.85 -15.06
CA GLY A 241 -11.61 -12.93 -13.68
C GLY A 241 -10.89 -11.97 -12.75
N LYS A 242 -11.46 -11.83 -11.55
CA LYS A 242 -10.94 -10.98 -10.48
C LYS A 242 -9.68 -11.57 -9.85
N PRO A 243 -8.77 -10.73 -9.31
CA PRO A 243 -7.60 -11.21 -8.59
C PRO A 243 -7.97 -12.07 -7.40
N LEU A 244 -7.26 -13.20 -7.28
CA LEU A 244 -7.29 -14.06 -6.10
C LEU A 244 -6.78 -13.32 -4.86
N ARG A 245 -5.76 -12.47 -5.04
CA ARG A 245 -5.16 -11.66 -3.97
C ARG A 245 -4.58 -10.37 -4.55
N ALA A 246 -4.65 -9.30 -3.77
CA ALA A 246 -3.85 -8.09 -3.95
C ALA A 246 -2.92 -7.95 -2.75
N GLY A 247 -1.77 -7.31 -2.93
CA GLY A 247 -0.86 -6.98 -1.84
C GLY A 247 0.15 -5.94 -2.27
N SER A 248 0.99 -5.54 -1.33
CA SER A 248 2.01 -4.52 -1.54
C SER A 248 3.39 -5.15 -1.49
N ALA A 249 4.37 -4.57 -2.19
CA ALA A 249 5.76 -4.91 -1.94
C ALA A 249 6.20 -4.41 -0.56
N SER A 250 7.34 -4.90 -0.06
CA SER A 250 7.90 -4.45 1.21
C SER A 250 8.40 -3.01 1.09
N LEU A 251 7.57 -2.07 1.54
CA LEU A 251 7.88 -0.65 1.63
C LEU A 251 8.75 -0.42 2.88
N THR A 252 10.08 -0.51 2.74
CA THR A 252 11.07 -0.47 3.85
C THR A 252 11.25 0.92 4.50
N PHE A 253 10.15 1.63 4.73
CA PHE A 253 10.11 2.89 5.46
C PHE A 253 9.78 2.63 6.93
N LYS A 254 10.55 3.22 7.85
CA LYS A 254 10.28 3.11 9.29
C LYS A 254 8.89 3.66 9.63
N ASN A 255 8.13 2.94 10.48
CA ASN A 255 6.82 3.33 11.02
C ASN A 255 5.69 3.45 9.98
N LEU A 256 5.78 2.67 8.90
CA LEU A 256 4.74 2.59 7.87
C LEU A 256 3.84 1.38 8.10
N VAL A 257 2.52 1.57 8.07
CA VAL A 257 1.54 0.48 8.10
C VAL A 257 0.62 0.58 6.88
N VAL A 258 0.58 -0.50 6.10
CA VAL A 258 -0.34 -0.62 4.96
C VAL A 258 -1.47 -1.57 5.33
N PHE A 259 -2.70 -1.13 5.15
CA PHE A 259 -3.89 -1.96 5.37
C PHE A 259 -4.44 -2.45 4.05
N MET A 260 -4.52 -3.77 3.93
CA MET A 260 -5.14 -4.47 2.80
C MET A 260 -6.38 -5.22 3.31
N ASP A 261 -7.44 -5.28 2.52
CA ASP A 261 -8.58 -6.15 2.86
C ASP A 261 -8.13 -7.62 2.87
N ALA A 262 -8.56 -8.37 3.88
CA ALA A 262 -8.32 -9.81 3.92
C ALA A 262 -9.14 -10.53 2.84
N PRO A 263 -8.62 -11.61 2.22
CA PRO A 263 -9.35 -12.34 1.18
C PRO A 263 -10.68 -12.93 1.64
N SER A 264 -10.79 -13.33 2.92
CA SER A 264 -11.99 -13.90 3.54
C SER A 264 -13.14 -12.90 3.74
N GLY A 265 -12.91 -11.61 3.48
CA GLY A 265 -13.91 -10.56 3.63
C GLY A 265 -14.07 -10.09 5.08
N GLY A 266 -14.33 -8.79 5.26
CA GLY A 266 -14.53 -8.16 6.58
C GLY A 266 -13.26 -7.99 7.42
N GLY A 267 -12.27 -8.88 7.29
CA GLY A 267 -10.94 -8.82 7.89
C GLY A 267 -9.99 -7.80 7.24
N ILE A 268 -8.86 -7.54 7.90
CA ILE A 268 -7.80 -6.63 7.43
C ILE A 268 -6.43 -7.30 7.65
N GLU A 269 -5.57 -7.23 6.65
CA GLU A 269 -4.13 -7.52 6.78
C GLU A 269 -3.37 -6.20 7.01
N ALA A 270 -2.66 -6.10 8.13
CA ALA A 270 -1.76 -5.00 8.43
C ALA A 270 -0.32 -5.37 8.11
N TRP A 271 0.28 -4.66 7.17
CA TRP A 271 1.66 -4.82 6.74
C TRP A 271 2.49 -3.74 7.42
N VAL A 272 3.15 -4.12 8.51
CA VAL A 272 3.83 -3.22 9.46
C VAL A 272 5.33 -3.22 9.17
N ASN A 273 5.90 -2.03 9.02
CA ASN A 273 7.31 -1.81 8.69
C ASN A 273 8.03 -1.10 9.83
N LEU A 274 8.84 -1.83 10.60
CA LEU A 274 9.59 -1.31 11.75
C LEU A 274 11.07 -1.67 11.63
N LYS A 275 11.91 -1.02 12.43
CA LYS A 275 13.26 -1.52 12.66
C LYS A 275 13.19 -2.93 13.23
N LYS A 276 14.15 -3.78 12.88
CA LYS A 276 14.20 -5.18 13.36
C LYS A 276 14.02 -5.30 14.89
N GLU A 277 14.75 -4.49 15.66
CA GLU A 277 14.68 -4.45 17.13
C GLU A 277 13.30 -4.02 17.68
N ASP A 278 12.61 -3.13 16.97
CA ASP A 278 11.28 -2.64 17.34
C ASP A 278 10.21 -3.69 16.98
N MET A 279 10.40 -4.37 15.84
CA MET A 279 9.52 -5.46 15.40
C MET A 279 9.56 -6.65 16.36
N GLU A 280 10.74 -7.06 16.83
CA GLU A 280 10.89 -8.17 17.78
C GLU A 280 10.07 -7.92 19.06
N LYS A 281 10.06 -6.68 19.57
CA LYS A 281 9.23 -6.30 20.73
C LYS A 281 7.75 -6.27 20.39
N PHE A 282 7.40 -5.74 19.21
CA PHE A 282 6.03 -5.63 18.75
C PHE A 282 5.39 -7.01 18.57
N GLU A 283 6.11 -7.98 18.00
CA GLU A 283 5.67 -9.37 17.84
C GLU A 283 5.47 -10.11 19.18
N MET A 284 6.06 -9.63 20.27
CA MET A 284 5.90 -10.18 21.61
C MET A 284 4.80 -9.52 22.46
N ASP A 285 4.11 -8.49 21.94
CA ASP A 285 3.03 -7.83 22.68
C ASP A 285 1.82 -8.76 22.81
N ASN A 286 1.54 -9.21 24.04
CA ASN A 286 0.45 -10.17 24.31
C ASN A 286 -0.94 -9.65 23.92
N GLU A 287 -1.18 -8.34 24.02
CA GLU A 287 -2.47 -7.77 23.65
C GLU A 287 -2.62 -7.75 22.12
N LEU A 288 -1.56 -7.43 21.37
CA LEU A 288 -1.51 -7.59 19.91
C LEU A 288 -1.79 -9.04 19.52
N LEU A 289 -1.05 -9.99 20.10
CA LEU A 289 -1.19 -11.41 19.79
C LEU A 289 -2.61 -11.94 20.08
N GLY A 290 -3.31 -11.38 21.06
CA GLY A 290 -4.71 -11.70 21.35
C GLY A 290 -5.70 -11.33 20.24
N PHE A 291 -5.33 -10.41 19.34
CA PHE A 291 -6.19 -9.96 18.22
C PHE A 291 -5.65 -10.36 16.84
N VAL A 292 -4.46 -10.98 16.76
CA VAL A 292 -3.88 -11.46 15.50
C VAL A 292 -4.30 -12.90 15.27
N SER A 293 -4.79 -13.20 14.06
CA SER A 293 -5.12 -14.56 13.65
C SER A 293 -3.87 -15.43 13.60
N THR A 294 -3.90 -16.57 14.29
CA THR A 294 -2.88 -17.62 14.20
C THR A 294 -3.08 -18.52 12.98
N SER A 295 -4.27 -18.46 12.35
CA SER A 295 -4.63 -19.28 11.20
C SER A 295 -4.38 -18.50 9.91
N PRO A 296 -3.53 -19.00 8.99
CA PRO A 296 -3.30 -18.35 7.70
C PRO A 296 -4.55 -18.30 6.80
N ASN A 297 -5.56 -19.14 7.08
CA ASN A 297 -6.76 -19.31 6.26
C ASN A 297 -7.96 -19.72 7.14
N GLU A 298 -8.71 -18.76 7.69
CA GLU A 298 -10.12 -19.02 7.98
C GLU A 298 -10.89 -18.74 6.68
N LYS A 299 -11.43 -19.83 6.12
CA LYS A 299 -12.25 -19.85 4.90
C LYS A 299 -13.65 -19.35 5.17
#